data_AF-A0AAV6UD81-F1
#
_entry.id   AF-A0AAV6UD81-F1
#
_cell.length_a   1.000
_cell.length_b   1.000
_cell.length_c   1.000
_cell.angle_alpha   90.00
_cell.angle_beta   90.00
_cell.angle_gamma   90.00
#
_symmetry.space_group_name_H-M   'P 1'
#
loop_
_entity.id
_entity.type
_entity.pdbx_description
1 polymer ?
#
loop_
_entity_poly.entity_id
_entity_poly.type
_entity_poly.pdbx_seq_one_letter_code
_entity_poly.pdbx_strand_id
1 'polypeptide(L)'
;MNQITLRALTSIQLASKLDSHYNHLLPKQVSDILDRINKSYNKTGIFNSEIRIIRTLKYNMNVTNPSIYVGLLLSVLYNNDPSTDDHLYTASYKVLDLMYLNRAKIYDHLYESITGTSATESPENKNMTKIKADYMLLATAIIAASTYIIMKDKWNNVLEQLHQITRLFRTDIRNFSIAIVHVISVLR
;
A
#
# COMPACT_ATOMS: atom_id res chain seq x y z
N MET A 1 -12.38 -20.95 -16.66
CA MET A 1 -11.47 -19.97 -17.29
C MET A 1 -11.24 -18.82 -16.30
N ASN A 2 -10.02 -18.62 -15.83
CA ASN A 2 -9.75 -17.79 -14.64
C ASN A 2 -9.84 -16.28 -14.96
N GLN A 3 -11.03 -15.69 -14.73
CA GLN A 3 -11.35 -14.26 -14.95
C GLN A 3 -10.55 -13.31 -14.03
N ILE A 4 -9.84 -13.83 -13.03
CA ILE A 4 -9.09 -13.02 -12.06
C ILE A 4 -8.07 -12.13 -12.78
N THR A 5 -7.34 -12.65 -13.76
CA THR A 5 -6.33 -11.87 -14.47
C THR A 5 -6.93 -10.74 -15.31
N LEU A 6 -8.05 -11.02 -15.99
CA LEU A 6 -8.77 -9.98 -16.74
C LEU A 6 -9.23 -8.88 -15.79
N ARG A 7 -9.87 -9.26 -14.67
CA ARG A 7 -10.36 -8.30 -13.67
C ARG A 7 -9.22 -7.48 -13.09
N ALA A 8 -8.10 -8.10 -12.72
CA ALA A 8 -6.93 -7.40 -12.20
C ALA A 8 -6.39 -6.36 -13.19
N LEU A 9 -6.20 -6.74 -14.45
CA LEU A 9 -5.71 -5.81 -15.48
C LEU A 9 -6.70 -4.69 -15.78
N THR A 10 -8.00 -4.98 -15.83
CA THR A 10 -9.02 -3.93 -16.02
C THR A 10 -9.19 -3.04 -14.79
N SER A 11 -8.92 -3.53 -13.57
CA SER A 11 -8.86 -2.70 -12.37
C SER A 11 -7.66 -1.73 -12.43
N ILE A 12 -6.49 -2.22 -12.87
CA ILE A 12 -5.30 -1.37 -13.10
C ILE A 12 -5.60 -0.33 -14.18
N GLN A 13 -6.26 -0.74 -15.26
CA GLN A 13 -6.69 0.16 -16.32
C GLN A 13 -7.57 1.29 -15.79
N LEU A 14 -8.61 0.95 -15.02
CA LEU A 14 -9.50 1.93 -14.39
C LEU A 14 -8.76 2.86 -13.43
N ALA A 15 -7.89 2.32 -12.58
CA ALA A 15 -7.07 3.14 -11.67
C ALA A 15 -6.20 4.13 -12.44
N SER A 16 -5.56 3.70 -13.54
CA SER A 16 -4.73 4.61 -14.37
C SER A 16 -5.56 5.71 -15.02
N LYS A 17 -6.82 5.46 -15.39
CA LYS A 17 -7.72 6.49 -15.94
C LYS A 17 -8.10 7.55 -14.91
N LEU A 18 -8.12 7.19 -13.63
CA LEU A 18 -8.49 8.10 -12.54
C LEU A 18 -7.31 8.94 -12.07
N ASP A 19 -6.12 8.34 -12.03
CA ASP A 19 -4.94 8.93 -11.39
C ASP A 19 -3.92 9.48 -12.40
N SER A 20 -3.89 8.96 -13.63
CA SER A 20 -2.92 9.37 -14.66
C SER A 20 -3.55 10.30 -15.69
N HIS A 21 -3.33 11.62 -15.51
CA HIS A 21 -3.88 12.67 -16.36
C HIS A 21 -3.53 12.54 -17.86
N TYR A 22 -2.36 11.94 -18.20
CA TYR A 22 -1.88 11.84 -19.58
C TYR A 22 -1.40 10.44 -20.03
N ASN A 23 -1.10 9.53 -19.10
CA ASN A 23 -0.51 8.21 -19.39
C ASN A 23 -1.36 7.05 -18.85
N HIS A 24 -2.67 7.06 -19.15
CA HIS A 24 -3.52 5.96 -18.75
C HIS A 24 -3.35 4.74 -19.68
N LEU A 25 -3.56 3.56 -19.11
CA LEU A 25 -3.45 2.29 -19.81
C LEU A 25 -4.60 2.15 -20.82
N LEU A 26 -4.25 1.93 -22.08
CA LEU A 26 -5.21 1.77 -23.17
C LEU A 26 -5.75 0.33 -23.22
N PRO A 27 -7.01 0.12 -23.67
CA PRO A 27 -7.56 -1.23 -23.85
C PRO A 27 -6.70 -2.11 -24.76
N LYS A 28 -6.01 -1.50 -25.73
CA LYS A 28 -5.06 -2.22 -26.62
C LYS A 28 -3.88 -2.77 -25.83
N GLN A 29 -3.28 -1.98 -24.93
CA GLN A 29 -2.18 -2.43 -24.09
C GLN A 29 -2.61 -3.56 -23.15
N VAL A 30 -3.84 -3.50 -22.63
CA VAL A 30 -4.43 -4.61 -21.85
C VAL A 30 -4.53 -5.88 -22.69
N SER A 31 -5.04 -5.77 -23.92
CA SER A 31 -5.10 -6.90 -24.87
C SER A 31 -3.72 -7.48 -25.14
N ASP A 32 -2.74 -6.63 -25.43
CA ASP A 32 -1.37 -7.04 -25.74
C ASP A 32 -0.72 -7.80 -24.56
N ILE A 33 -0.97 -7.35 -23.32
CA ILE A 33 -0.51 -8.04 -22.09
C ILE A 33 -1.23 -9.39 -21.92
N LEU A 34 -2.54 -9.41 -22.15
CA LEU A 34 -3.39 -10.60 -22.06
C LEU A 34 -2.98 -11.67 -23.09
N ASP A 35 -2.64 -11.26 -24.31
CA ASP A 35 -2.16 -12.14 -25.36
C ASP A 35 -0.78 -12.73 -25.02
N ARG A 36 0.13 -11.92 -24.43
CA ARG A 36 1.44 -12.39 -23.95
C ARG A 36 1.35 -13.48 -22.87
N ILE A 37 0.26 -13.53 -22.11
CA ILE A 37 0.02 -14.56 -21.08
C ILE A 37 -0.92 -15.68 -21.57
N ASN A 38 -1.07 -15.85 -22.89
CA ASN A 38 -1.92 -16.85 -23.54
C ASN A 38 -3.41 -16.76 -23.12
N LYS A 39 -3.91 -15.56 -22.83
CA LYS A 39 -5.31 -15.31 -22.51
C LYS A 39 -5.90 -14.28 -23.47
N SER A 40 -6.40 -14.71 -24.62
CA SER A 40 -6.99 -13.75 -25.55
C SER A 40 -8.38 -13.28 -25.11
N TYR A 41 -8.58 -11.96 -25.10
CA TYR A 41 -9.88 -11.32 -24.88
C TYR A 41 -10.11 -10.26 -25.93
N ASN A 42 -11.32 -10.20 -26.49
CA ASN A 42 -11.68 -9.11 -27.39
C ASN A 42 -11.91 -7.79 -26.61
N LYS A 43 -11.85 -6.67 -27.32
CA LYS A 43 -12.08 -5.32 -26.74
C LYS A 43 -13.41 -5.23 -25.98
N THR A 44 -14.46 -5.86 -26.50
CA THR A 44 -15.78 -5.91 -25.87
C THR A 44 -15.74 -6.62 -24.51
N GLY A 45 -14.97 -7.70 -24.38
CA GLY A 45 -14.77 -8.43 -23.13
C GLY A 45 -14.03 -7.61 -22.08
N ILE A 46 -13.00 -6.86 -22.50
CA ILE A 46 -12.28 -5.93 -21.64
C ILE A 46 -13.23 -4.83 -21.13
N PHE A 47 -13.98 -4.21 -22.04
CA PHE A 47 -14.95 -3.16 -21.69
C PHE A 47 -16.06 -3.66 -20.76
N ASN A 48 -16.61 -4.85 -21.01
CA ASN A 48 -17.61 -5.47 -20.15
C ASN A 48 -17.05 -5.77 -18.75
N SER A 49 -15.76 -6.14 -18.66
CA SER A 49 -15.07 -6.31 -17.37
C SER A 49 -14.96 -4.99 -16.61
N GLU A 50 -14.59 -3.89 -17.29
CA GLU A 50 -14.56 -2.55 -16.67
C GLU A 50 -15.93 -2.15 -16.13
N ILE A 51 -16.99 -2.26 -16.93
CA ILE A 51 -18.37 -1.95 -16.48
C ILE A 51 -18.74 -2.80 -15.27
N ARG A 52 -18.39 -4.09 -15.28
CA ARG A 52 -18.68 -4.99 -14.16
C ARG A 52 -17.96 -4.55 -12.89
N ILE A 53 -16.70 -4.13 -12.97
CA ILE A 53 -15.94 -3.61 -11.82
C ILE A 53 -16.61 -2.34 -11.27
N ILE A 54 -16.89 -1.36 -12.13
CA ILE A 54 -17.52 -0.09 -11.73
C ILE A 54 -18.87 -0.35 -11.05
N ARG A 55 -19.72 -1.21 -11.64
CA ARG A 55 -21.01 -1.58 -11.05
C ARG A 55 -20.85 -2.29 -9.70
N THR A 56 -19.86 -3.18 -9.58
CA THR A 56 -19.60 -3.90 -8.32
C THR A 56 -19.17 -2.93 -7.21
N LEU A 57 -18.38 -1.91 -7.56
CA LEU A 57 -17.97 -0.84 -6.66
C LEU A 57 -19.07 0.20 -6.42
N LYS A 58 -20.28 0.01 -6.98
CA LYS A 58 -21.39 0.96 -6.92
C LYS A 58 -20.98 2.37 -7.37
N TYR A 59 -20.12 2.44 -8.39
CA TYR A 59 -19.58 3.68 -8.93
C TYR A 59 -18.74 4.51 -7.93
N ASN A 60 -18.38 3.95 -6.76
CA ASN A 60 -17.49 4.59 -5.80
C ASN A 60 -16.03 4.34 -6.16
N MET A 61 -15.50 5.15 -7.06
CA MET A 61 -14.15 5.00 -7.60
C MET A 61 -13.11 5.87 -6.88
N ASN A 62 -13.53 6.90 -6.15
CA ASN A 62 -12.66 7.81 -5.40
C ASN A 62 -12.41 7.26 -3.98
N VAL A 63 -11.73 6.11 -3.92
CA VAL A 63 -11.38 5.48 -2.64
C VAL A 63 -10.13 6.13 -2.08
N THR A 64 -10.15 6.50 -0.81
CA THR A 64 -8.96 6.99 -0.10
C THR A 64 -7.83 5.97 -0.21
N ASN A 65 -6.66 6.43 -0.63
CA ASN A 65 -5.46 5.60 -0.78
C ASN A 65 -4.43 5.97 0.30
N PRO A 66 -3.81 4.99 0.98
CA PRO A 66 -2.63 5.20 1.82
C PRO A 66 -1.54 6.10 1.24
N SER A 67 -1.37 6.11 -0.10
CA SER A 67 -0.40 7.00 -0.77
C SER A 67 -0.64 8.49 -0.47
N ILE A 68 -1.90 8.91 -0.33
CA ILE A 68 -2.26 10.29 -0.01
C ILE A 68 -1.71 10.68 1.36
N TYR A 69 -1.87 9.80 2.36
CA TYR A 69 -1.35 10.04 3.71
C TYR A 69 0.18 9.99 3.75
N VAL A 70 0.80 9.07 3.01
CA VAL A 70 2.27 9.03 2.89
C VAL A 70 2.80 10.34 2.30
N GLY A 71 2.23 10.79 1.19
CA GLY A 71 2.62 12.07 0.56
C GLY A 71 2.39 13.27 1.49
N LEU A 72 1.23 13.35 2.14
CA LEU A 72 0.91 14.42 3.08
C LEU A 72 1.91 14.49 4.24
N LEU A 73 2.17 13.35 4.90
CA LEU A 73 3.07 13.29 6.05
C LEU A 73 4.52 13.60 5.66
N LEU A 74 4.99 13.11 4.51
CA LEU A 74 6.33 13.45 4.00
C LEU A 74 6.46 14.96 3.73
N SER A 75 5.45 15.59 3.15
CA SER A 75 5.44 17.05 2.95
C SER A 75 5.52 17.82 4.27
N VAL A 76 4.81 17.35 5.31
CA VAL A 76 4.88 17.97 6.65
C VAL A 76 6.27 17.76 7.27
N LEU A 77 6.85 16.56 7.17
CA LEU A 77 8.19 16.27 7.68
C LEU A 77 9.26 17.12 6.98
N TYR A 78 9.20 17.23 5.66
CA TYR A 78 10.11 18.05 4.87
C TYR A 78 10.03 19.54 5.25
N ASN A 79 8.83 20.05 5.50
CA ASN A 79 8.65 21.42 5.98
C ASN A 79 9.22 21.64 7.38
N ASN A 80 9.16 20.64 8.26
CA ASN A 80 9.70 20.73 9.62
C ASN A 80 11.23 20.60 9.66
N ASP A 81 11.80 19.77 8.78
CA ASP A 81 13.24 19.57 8.65
C ASP A 81 13.60 19.43 7.16
N PRO A 82 14.05 20.51 6.50
CA PRO A 82 14.50 20.47 5.12
C PRO A 82 15.72 19.57 4.87
N SER A 83 16.38 19.08 5.93
CA SER A 83 17.43 18.04 5.80
C SER A 83 16.87 16.63 5.64
N THR A 84 15.54 16.49 5.58
CA THR A 84 14.86 15.25 5.23
C THR A 84 15.19 14.92 3.78
N ASP A 85 15.85 13.78 3.60
CA ASP A 85 16.40 13.32 2.32
C ASP A 85 15.30 13.10 1.26
N ASP A 86 15.50 13.61 0.04
CA ASP A 86 14.66 13.32 -1.13
C ASP A 86 14.54 11.80 -1.38
N HIS A 87 15.54 11.03 -0.98
CA HIS A 87 15.50 9.57 -1.03
C HIS A 87 14.44 8.97 -0.10
N LEU A 88 14.02 9.65 0.97
CA LEU A 88 12.95 9.17 1.86
C LEU A 88 11.61 9.12 1.16
N TYR A 89 11.31 10.09 0.29
CA TYR A 89 10.10 10.07 -0.51
C TYR A 89 10.07 8.83 -1.40
N THR A 90 11.14 8.64 -2.18
CA THR A 90 11.25 7.49 -3.10
C THR A 90 11.24 6.15 -2.35
N ALA A 91 11.92 6.07 -1.21
CA ALA A 91 11.93 4.86 -0.38
C ALA A 91 10.53 4.55 0.19
N SER A 92 9.79 5.56 0.64
CA SER A 92 8.44 5.39 1.20
C SER A 92 7.46 4.79 0.20
N TYR A 93 7.48 5.24 -1.05
CA TYR A 93 6.63 4.65 -2.09
C TYR A 93 7.05 3.22 -2.46
N LYS A 94 8.36 2.92 -2.51
CA LYS A 94 8.84 1.54 -2.72
C LYS A 94 8.41 0.61 -1.57
N VAL A 95 8.47 1.08 -0.33
CA VAL A 95 8.02 0.33 0.84
C VAL A 95 6.50 0.16 0.82
N LEU A 96 5.73 1.17 0.40
CA LEU A 96 4.28 1.06 0.20
C LEU A 96 3.94 -0.03 -0.83
N ASP A 97 4.64 -0.07 -1.97
CA ASP A 97 4.44 -1.10 -2.99
C ASP A 97 4.74 -2.51 -2.44
N LEU A 98 5.88 -2.66 -1.76
CA LEU A 98 6.26 -3.92 -1.12
C LEU A 98 5.28 -4.34 -0.03
N MET A 99 4.71 -3.38 0.69
CA MET A 99 3.67 -3.63 1.67
C MET A 99 2.43 -4.22 0.99
N TYR A 100 1.95 -3.63 -0.09
CA TYR A 100 0.78 -4.15 -0.81
C TYR A 100 1.02 -5.56 -1.35
N LEU A 101 2.21 -5.84 -1.88
CA LEU A 101 2.59 -7.17 -2.38
C LEU A 101 2.67 -8.23 -1.27
N ASN A 102 3.04 -7.83 -0.06
CA ASN A 102 3.23 -8.73 1.09
C ASN A 102 2.20 -8.52 2.20
N ARG A 103 1.05 -7.93 1.86
CA ARG A 103 0.07 -7.41 2.83
C ARG A 103 -0.36 -8.47 3.85
N ALA A 104 -0.65 -9.69 3.39
CA ALA A 104 -1.04 -10.78 4.27
C ALA A 104 0.07 -11.09 5.30
N LYS A 105 1.28 -11.42 4.83
CA LYS A 105 2.43 -11.74 5.67
C LYS A 105 2.77 -10.65 6.68
N ILE A 106 2.69 -9.39 6.28
CA ILE A 106 2.97 -8.25 7.18
C ILE A 106 1.93 -8.16 8.28
N TYR A 107 0.64 -8.29 7.97
CA TYR A 107 -0.41 -8.24 9.00
C TYR A 107 -0.40 -9.48 9.89
N ASP A 108 -0.05 -10.65 9.37
CA ASP A 108 0.08 -11.87 10.15
C ASP A 108 1.25 -11.74 11.14
N HIS A 109 2.40 -11.23 10.67
CA HIS A 109 3.55 -10.97 11.54
C HIS A 109 3.28 -9.86 12.57
N LEU A 110 2.55 -8.81 12.18
CA LEU A 110 2.10 -7.77 13.11
C LEU A 110 1.16 -8.34 14.18
N TYR A 111 0.22 -9.22 13.80
CA TYR A 111 -0.65 -9.92 14.73
C TYR A 111 0.16 -10.69 15.77
N GLU A 112 1.06 -11.56 15.28
CA GLU A 112 1.94 -12.40 16.11
C GLU A 112 2.79 -11.56 17.07
N SER A 113 3.31 -10.42 16.60
CA SER A 113 4.12 -9.52 17.43
C SER A 113 3.33 -8.87 18.58
N ILE A 114 2.01 -8.71 18.43
CA ILE A 114 1.14 -8.07 19.42
C ILE A 114 0.54 -9.11 20.37
N THR A 115 0.11 -10.27 19.86
CA THR A 115 -0.63 -11.27 20.64
C THR A 115 0.25 -12.42 21.14
N GLY A 116 1.43 -12.63 20.56
CA GLY A 116 2.26 -13.81 20.81
C GLY A 116 1.67 -15.12 20.25
N THR A 117 0.60 -15.05 19.47
CA THR A 117 -0.12 -16.21 18.92
C THR A 117 -0.15 -16.18 17.39
N SER A 118 -0.14 -17.36 16.76
CA SER A 118 -0.14 -17.46 15.30
C SER A 118 -1.44 -16.94 14.69
N ALA A 119 -1.35 -16.24 13.55
CA ALA A 119 -2.53 -15.70 12.87
C ALA A 119 -3.53 -16.80 12.42
N THR A 120 -3.06 -18.04 12.28
CA THR A 120 -3.85 -19.22 11.91
C THR A 120 -4.83 -19.70 12.99
N GLU A 121 -4.65 -19.28 14.24
CA GLU A 121 -5.44 -19.77 15.39
C GLU A 121 -6.68 -18.92 15.70
N SER A 122 -6.88 -17.78 15.03
CA SER A 122 -7.90 -16.79 15.39
C SER A 122 -8.64 -16.26 14.16
N PRO A 123 -9.87 -16.76 13.87
CA PRO A 123 -10.68 -16.22 12.78
C PRO A 123 -11.22 -14.85 13.21
N GLU A 124 -10.71 -13.80 12.59
CA GLU A 124 -11.23 -12.42 12.62
C GLU A 124 -11.24 -11.73 13.99
N ASN A 125 -10.04 -11.38 14.47
CA ASN A 125 -9.91 -10.38 15.53
C ASN A 125 -10.40 -9.01 15.04
N LYS A 126 -11.50 -8.49 15.61
CA LYS A 126 -12.05 -7.15 15.31
C LYS A 126 -11.01 -6.03 15.39
N ASN A 127 -9.99 -6.17 16.23
CA ASN A 127 -8.91 -5.18 16.35
C ASN A 127 -8.04 -5.17 15.08
N MET A 128 -7.78 -6.33 14.48
CA MET A 128 -7.00 -6.41 13.24
C MET A 128 -7.75 -5.80 12.05
N THR A 129 -9.08 -5.91 12.01
CA THR A 129 -9.90 -5.20 11.01
C THR A 129 -9.76 -3.69 11.13
N LYS A 130 -9.74 -3.15 12.36
CA LYS A 130 -9.51 -1.71 12.60
C LYS A 130 -8.12 -1.27 12.15
N ILE A 131 -7.07 -2.02 12.51
CA ILE A 131 -5.69 -1.74 12.11
C ILE A 131 -5.55 -1.78 10.58
N LYS A 132 -6.20 -2.75 9.91
CA LYS A 132 -6.20 -2.87 8.44
C LYS A 132 -6.90 -1.70 7.73
N ALA A 133 -7.80 -1.00 8.41
CA ALA A 133 -8.54 0.15 7.90
C ALA A 133 -7.88 1.49 8.27
N ASP A 134 -6.91 1.50 9.18
CA ASP A 134 -6.20 2.71 9.60
C ASP A 134 -5.06 3.05 8.64
N TYR A 135 -5.39 3.82 7.61
CA TYR A 135 -4.42 4.27 6.61
C TYR A 135 -3.44 5.33 7.14
N MET A 136 -3.78 6.05 8.21
CA MET A 136 -2.85 6.99 8.85
C MET A 136 -1.75 6.21 9.58
N LEU A 137 -2.12 5.19 10.36
CA LEU A 137 -1.17 4.30 11.01
C LEU A 137 -0.30 3.55 9.98
N LEU A 138 -0.90 3.07 8.89
CA LEU A 138 -0.13 2.45 7.80
C LEU A 138 0.89 3.44 7.19
N ALA A 139 0.48 4.67 6.90
CA ALA A 139 1.37 5.67 6.30
C ALA A 139 2.53 6.03 7.22
N THR A 140 2.27 6.25 8.52
CA THR A 140 3.33 6.51 9.51
C THR A 140 4.29 5.32 9.63
N ALA A 141 3.78 4.09 9.64
CA ALA A 141 4.59 2.88 9.68
C ALA A 141 5.47 2.71 8.43
N ILE A 142 4.96 3.05 7.24
CA ILE A 142 5.71 3.03 5.98
C ILE A 142 6.86 4.03 6.01
N ILE A 143 6.59 5.26 6.44
CA ILE A 143 7.63 6.31 6.53
C ILE A 143 8.69 5.88 7.55
N ALA A 144 8.28 5.44 8.74
CA ALA A 144 9.20 4.96 9.76
C ALA A 144 10.03 3.75 9.30
N ALA A 145 9.43 2.79 8.58
CA ALA A 145 10.15 1.66 7.99
C ALA A 145 11.18 2.12 6.94
N SER A 146 10.80 3.08 6.10
CA SER A 146 11.67 3.64 5.07
C SER A 146 12.86 4.40 5.67
N THR A 147 12.60 5.22 6.69
CA THR A 147 13.63 5.90 7.47
C THR A 147 14.58 4.89 8.11
N TYR A 148 14.07 3.80 8.70
CA TYR A 148 14.91 2.75 9.27
C TYR A 148 15.85 2.10 8.23
N ILE A 149 15.37 1.91 7.00
CA ILE A 149 16.12 1.27 5.92
C ILE A 149 17.23 2.19 5.38
N ILE A 150 16.96 3.49 5.19
CA ILE A 150 17.90 4.40 4.49
C ILE A 150 18.69 5.34 5.41
N MET A 151 18.17 5.66 6.60
CA MET A 151 18.71 6.66 7.53
C MET A 151 18.43 6.25 8.98
N LYS A 152 18.94 5.07 9.37
CA LYS A 152 18.66 4.44 10.66
C LYS A 152 18.97 5.34 11.86
N ASP A 153 19.95 6.22 11.75
CA ASP A 153 20.34 7.22 12.75
C ASP A 153 19.22 8.25 13.01
N LYS A 154 18.46 8.64 11.98
CA LYS A 154 17.33 9.58 12.10
C LYS A 154 16.01 8.92 12.53
N TRP A 155 15.95 7.59 12.65
CA TRP A 155 14.70 6.85 12.86
C TRP A 155 13.93 7.27 14.11
N ASN A 156 14.60 7.45 15.25
CA ASN A 156 13.93 7.87 16.48
C ASN A 156 13.37 9.30 16.39
N ASN A 157 14.06 10.21 15.68
CA ASN A 157 13.58 11.57 15.46
C ASN A 157 12.33 11.58 14.58
N VAL A 158 12.35 10.83 13.47
CA VAL A 158 11.18 10.71 12.58
C VAL A 158 9.99 10.06 13.31
N LEU A 159 10.23 9.02 14.12
CA LEU A 159 9.16 8.42 14.95
C LEU A 159 8.53 9.43 15.92
N GLU A 160 9.35 10.29 16.54
CA GLU A 160 8.88 11.35 17.43
C GLU A 160 8.02 12.36 16.67
N GLN A 161 8.49 12.84 15.51
CA GLN A 161 7.75 13.78 14.69
C GLN A 161 6.43 13.19 14.20
N LEU A 162 6.42 11.95 13.73
CA LEU A 162 5.19 11.27 13.28
C LEU A 162 4.18 11.13 14.43
N HIS A 163 4.64 10.80 15.64
CA HIS A 163 3.80 10.79 16.84
C HIS A 163 3.21 12.18 17.13
N GLN A 164 4.01 13.24 17.06
CA GLN A 164 3.56 14.60 17.33
C GLN A 164 2.53 15.09 16.30
N ILE A 165 2.75 14.78 15.01
CA ILE A 165 1.88 15.17 13.90
C ILE A 165 0.56 14.40 13.95
N THR A 166 0.60 13.08 14.14
CA THR A 166 -0.58 12.21 14.00
C THR A 166 -1.27 11.85 15.30
N ARG A 167 -0.61 12.08 16.44
CA ARG A 167 -1.04 11.66 17.79
C ARG A 167 -1.17 10.15 18.00
N LEU A 168 -0.69 9.34 17.06
CA LEU A 168 -0.58 7.88 17.19
C LEU A 168 0.55 7.51 18.14
N PHE A 169 0.40 6.44 18.93
CA PHE A 169 1.44 6.03 19.88
C PHE A 169 2.73 5.61 19.15
N ARG A 170 3.87 6.08 19.66
CA ARG A 170 5.20 5.71 19.12
C ARG A 170 5.41 4.20 19.06
N THR A 171 4.90 3.48 20.06
CA THR A 171 4.97 2.02 20.13
C THR A 171 4.26 1.36 18.96
N ASP A 172 3.11 1.88 18.55
CA ASP A 172 2.29 1.27 17.49
C ASP A 172 2.95 1.52 16.12
N ILE A 173 3.42 2.75 15.88
CA ILE A 173 4.18 3.10 14.67
C ILE A 173 5.47 2.26 14.60
N ARG A 174 6.17 2.12 15.72
CA ARG A 174 7.40 1.33 15.82
C ARG A 174 7.14 -0.15 15.53
N ASN A 175 6.17 -0.76 16.20
CA ASN A 175 5.88 -2.20 16.04
C ASN A 175 5.47 -2.52 14.59
N PHE A 176 4.62 -1.68 14.01
CA PHE A 176 4.20 -1.87 12.63
C PHE A 176 5.34 -1.64 11.64
N SER A 177 6.16 -0.59 11.82
CA SER A 177 7.32 -0.37 10.95
C SER A 177 8.35 -1.50 11.04
N ILE A 178 8.61 -2.06 12.22
CA ILE A 178 9.47 -3.24 12.39
C ILE A 178 8.88 -4.44 11.66
N ALA A 179 7.57 -4.68 11.76
CA ALA A 179 6.93 -5.79 11.07
C ALA A 179 7.06 -5.68 9.53
N ILE A 180 6.91 -4.46 8.99
CA ILE A 180 7.15 -4.18 7.57
C ILE A 180 8.61 -4.47 7.20
N VAL A 181 9.58 -3.93 7.96
CA VAL A 181 11.02 -4.13 7.70
C VAL A 181 11.39 -5.60 7.77
N HIS A 182 10.87 -6.34 8.74
CA HIS A 182 11.14 -7.77 8.90
C HIS A 182 10.73 -8.56 7.64
N VAL A 183 9.48 -8.43 7.21
CA VAL A 183 8.99 -9.15 6.03
C VAL A 183 9.72 -8.73 4.75
N ILE A 184 10.03 -7.44 4.59
CA ILE A 184 10.79 -6.95 3.43
C ILE A 184 12.23 -7.50 3.45
N SER A 185 12.87 -7.59 4.62
CA SER A 185 14.24 -8.09 4.74
C SER A 185 14.38 -9.58 4.41
N VAL A 186 13.35 -10.38 4.66
CA VAL A 186 13.33 -11.82 4.36
C VAL A 186 13.17 -12.11 2.86
N LEU A 187 12.81 -11.11 2.04
CA LEU A 187 12.68 -11.25 0.59
C LEU A 187 13.99 -11.01 -0.18
N ARG A 188 15.04 -10.54 0.50
CA ARG A 188 16.39 -10.37 -0.06
C ARG A 188 17.23 -11.62 0.14
#